data_AF-A0A806TBD1-F1
#
_entry.id   AF-A0A806TBD1-F1
#
_cell.length_a   1.000
_cell.length_b   1.000
_cell.length_c   1.000
_cell.angle_alpha   90.00
_cell.angle_beta   90.00
_cell.angle_gamma   90.00
#
_symmetry.space_group_name_H-M   'P 1'
#
loop_
_entity.id
_entity.type
_entity.pdbx_description
1 polymer ?
#
loop_
_entity_poly.entity_id
_entity_poly.type
_entity_poly.pdbx_seq_one_letter_code
_entity_poly.pdbx_strand_id
1 'polypeptide(L)'
;MFLLLRLAVNIRNKGVGEMHKKWIGLFVCAFFLLALSACGEKSQQDVTDALDAKVQEMAGYKSDAKMTLNTGKDAQVYDVEIWHSKPMYYRVNLKNTKKDQSQMILRNDEGVFVLTPALNKSFRFQSDWPQNSSQAYLYESLVQDIVKDEKASFKSTDKHYIFETKTNYQNSTMLPKQEITLNKSDLAPVSVKIMDTDNKVLIKVDFSKVKFDSKFDKGAFDTKRNMTSAKIDIPTLAQHKSFSVLYPKDVPKGTKLSKEKKIETENGERVVLMYKGEKPFTLVQEKAQVAKTATSTVTAGEPFDLGFTVGALTDKSLSWTYNGVDFMLASDQLTPDELSTVARSVQSQMGK
;
A
#
# COMPACT_ATOMS: atom_id res chain seq x y z
N MET A 1 45.90 -59.05 77.12
CA MET A 1 46.77 -57.85 77.09
C MET A 1 46.78 -57.32 75.66
N PHE A 2 46.05 -56.21 75.44
CA PHE A 2 46.00 -55.31 74.26
C PHE A 2 45.72 -55.95 72.88
N LEU A 3 44.58 -55.77 72.21
CA LEU A 3 43.65 -54.63 72.14
C LEU A 3 44.32 -53.31 71.77
N LEU A 4 45.18 -53.35 70.75
CA LEU A 4 45.69 -52.18 70.04
C LEU A 4 45.79 -52.53 68.55
N LEU A 5 44.69 -52.36 67.79
CA LEU A 5 44.68 -52.11 66.34
C LEU A 5 43.21 -52.01 65.85
N ARG A 6 42.47 -51.07 66.45
CA ARG A 6 41.23 -50.52 65.88
C ARG A 6 41.39 -49.01 65.80
N LEU A 7 42.19 -48.52 64.86
CA LEU A 7 42.22 -47.11 64.47
C LEU A 7 43.11 -46.92 63.23
N ALA A 8 42.62 -47.40 62.10
CA ALA A 8 42.97 -46.88 60.79
C ALA A 8 41.92 -47.41 59.81
N VAL A 9 41.58 -46.62 58.79
CA VAL A 9 40.52 -46.90 57.82
C VAL A 9 39.11 -46.56 58.32
N ASN A 10 38.96 -45.34 58.82
CA ASN A 10 37.75 -44.59 58.51
C ASN A 10 38.19 -43.17 58.17
N ILE A 11 37.49 -42.50 57.25
CA ILE A 11 37.86 -41.23 56.59
C ILE A 11 38.76 -41.38 55.35
N ARG A 12 38.25 -42.01 54.29
CA ARG A 12 38.50 -41.55 52.90
C ARG A 12 37.54 -42.24 51.93
N ASN A 13 36.38 -41.63 51.64
CA ASN A 13 35.76 -41.59 50.29
C ASN A 13 34.28 -41.15 50.23
N LYS A 14 33.58 -40.91 51.35
CA LYS A 14 32.16 -40.54 51.26
C LYS A 14 31.87 -39.08 50.85
N GLY A 15 32.88 -38.21 50.74
CA GLY A 15 32.68 -36.78 50.44
C GLY A 15 32.84 -36.33 48.98
N VAL A 16 33.52 -37.13 48.13
CA VAL A 16 33.92 -36.67 46.78
C VAL A 16 32.81 -36.92 45.74
N GLY A 17 32.06 -38.02 45.87
CA GLY A 17 30.98 -38.38 44.94
C GLY A 17 29.72 -37.51 45.05
N GLU A 18 29.42 -36.99 46.25
CA GLU A 18 28.29 -36.08 46.47
C GLU A 18 28.56 -34.66 45.97
N MET A 19 29.78 -34.13 46.18
CA MET A 19 30.18 -32.81 45.66
C MET A 19 30.18 -32.79 44.13
N HIS A 20 30.69 -33.85 43.48
CA HIS A 20 30.67 -33.94 42.02
C HIS A 20 29.25 -33.98 41.46
N LYS A 21 28.31 -34.72 42.08
CA LYS A 21 26.91 -34.75 41.66
C LYS A 21 26.20 -33.40 41.85
N LYS A 22 26.51 -32.68 42.94
CA LYS A 22 25.99 -31.33 43.20
C LYS A 22 26.54 -30.30 42.21
N TRP A 23 27.82 -30.38 41.85
CA TRP A 23 28.45 -29.50 40.85
C TRP A 23 28.00 -29.80 39.42
N ILE A 24 27.81 -31.08 39.06
CA ILE A 24 27.23 -31.48 37.77
C ILE A 24 25.77 -31.01 37.67
N GLY A 25 24.98 -31.14 38.74
CA GLY A 25 23.61 -30.61 38.79
C GLY A 25 23.56 -29.09 38.66
N LEU A 26 24.51 -28.37 39.27
CA LEU A 26 24.63 -26.91 39.16
C LEU A 26 25.05 -26.50 37.73
N PHE A 27 25.95 -27.23 37.09
CA PHE A 27 26.37 -26.99 35.70
C PHE A 27 25.24 -27.30 34.70
N VAL A 28 24.48 -28.37 34.91
CA VAL A 28 23.32 -28.72 34.06
C VAL A 28 22.19 -27.71 34.24
N CYS A 29 21.92 -27.24 35.47
CA CYS A 29 20.97 -26.15 35.71
C CYS A 29 21.44 -24.82 35.12
N ALA A 30 22.72 -24.47 35.25
CA ALA A 30 23.28 -23.26 34.65
C ALA A 30 23.26 -23.34 33.11
N PHE A 31 23.51 -24.51 32.52
CA PHE A 31 23.40 -24.75 31.09
C PHE A 31 21.94 -24.71 30.60
N PHE A 32 20.98 -25.21 31.39
CA PHE A 32 19.55 -25.08 31.09
C PHE A 32 19.05 -23.63 31.22
N LEU A 33 19.54 -22.87 32.21
CA LEU A 33 19.23 -21.44 32.37
C LEU A 33 19.86 -20.60 31.26
N LEU A 34 21.06 -20.95 30.78
CA LEU A 34 21.70 -20.32 29.62
C LEU A 34 21.03 -20.70 28.30
N ALA A 35 20.52 -21.94 28.17
CA ALA A 35 19.76 -22.39 27.00
C ALA A 35 18.36 -21.73 26.90
N LEU A 36 17.76 -21.35 28.04
CA LEU A 36 16.49 -20.60 28.06
C LEU A 36 16.67 -19.12 27.69
N SER A 37 17.86 -18.55 27.83
CA SER A 37 18.22 -17.23 27.28
C SER A 37 18.67 -17.27 25.82
N ALA A 38 18.73 -18.45 25.19
CA ALA A 38 19.11 -18.62 23.79
C ALA A 38 17.92 -18.64 22.80
N CYS A 39 16.69 -18.35 23.27
CA CYS A 39 15.69 -17.73 22.38
C CYS A 39 16.11 -16.28 22.12
N GLY A 40 17.22 -16.11 21.41
CA GLY A 40 17.71 -14.82 20.98
C GLY A 40 16.64 -14.10 20.16
N GLU A 41 16.60 -12.78 20.29
CA GLU A 41 15.76 -11.94 19.44
C GLU A 41 16.08 -12.22 17.96
N LYS A 42 15.05 -12.47 17.14
CA LYS A 42 15.23 -12.80 15.72
C LYS A 42 16.06 -11.70 15.04
N SER A 43 17.04 -12.10 14.24
CA SER A 43 17.81 -11.16 13.43
C SER A 43 16.95 -10.59 12.29
N GLN A 44 17.43 -9.51 11.65
CA GLN A 44 16.78 -8.97 10.46
C GLN A 44 16.59 -10.04 9.37
N GLN A 45 17.62 -10.86 9.12
CA GLN A 45 17.56 -11.92 8.11
C GLN A 45 16.52 -12.98 8.45
N ASP A 46 16.47 -13.45 9.71
CA ASP A 46 15.48 -14.44 10.14
C ASP A 46 14.03 -13.94 9.96
N VAL A 47 13.81 -12.63 10.14
CA VAL A 47 12.50 -12.01 9.93
C VAL A 47 12.21 -11.87 8.44
N THR A 48 13.17 -11.40 7.63
CA THR A 48 13.02 -11.29 6.17
C THR A 48 12.72 -12.64 5.53
N ASP A 49 13.44 -13.71 5.90
CA ASP A 49 13.21 -15.07 5.38
C ASP A 49 11.83 -15.59 5.78
N ALA A 50 11.41 -15.33 7.04
CA ALA A 50 10.09 -15.71 7.50
C ALA A 50 8.96 -14.95 6.77
N LEU A 51 9.19 -13.69 6.38
CA LEU A 51 8.24 -12.90 5.59
C LEU A 51 8.10 -13.46 4.18
N ASP A 52 9.22 -13.76 3.52
CA ASP A 52 9.24 -14.34 2.17
C ASP A 52 8.54 -15.71 2.15
N ALA A 53 8.91 -16.60 3.07
CA ALA A 53 8.26 -17.90 3.24
C ALA A 53 6.74 -17.76 3.45
N LYS A 54 6.32 -16.81 4.31
CA LYS A 54 4.89 -16.57 4.56
C LYS A 54 4.14 -16.14 3.31
N VAL A 55 4.71 -15.29 2.45
CA VAL A 55 4.10 -14.91 1.16
C VAL A 55 4.06 -16.12 0.20
N GLN A 56 5.11 -16.93 0.17
CA GLN A 56 5.20 -18.13 -0.67
C GLN A 56 4.23 -19.25 -0.23
N GLU A 57 3.88 -19.32 1.04
CA GLU A 57 2.98 -20.35 1.60
C GLU A 57 1.51 -19.92 1.64
N MET A 58 1.20 -18.65 1.96
CA MET A 58 -0.18 -18.20 2.16
C MET A 58 -1.04 -18.39 0.91
N ALA A 59 -2.29 -18.81 1.06
CA ALA A 59 -3.22 -18.94 -0.06
C ALA A 59 -3.80 -17.57 -0.50
N GLY A 60 -3.82 -16.61 0.42
CA GLY A 60 -4.45 -15.31 0.25
C GLY A 60 -4.62 -14.58 1.58
N TYR A 61 -5.26 -13.41 1.58
CA TYR A 61 -5.67 -12.73 2.80
C TYR A 61 -6.85 -11.78 2.56
N LYS A 62 -7.47 -11.39 3.68
CA LYS A 62 -8.34 -10.21 3.76
C LYS A 62 -7.76 -9.24 4.77
N SER A 63 -7.89 -7.95 4.51
CA SER A 63 -7.58 -6.91 5.47
C SER A 63 -8.48 -5.70 5.25
N ASP A 64 -8.77 -5.00 6.33
CA ASP A 64 -9.23 -3.62 6.28
C ASP A 64 -8.02 -2.72 6.53
N ALA A 65 -8.04 -1.49 6.03
CA ALA A 65 -7.04 -0.49 6.37
C ALA A 65 -7.65 0.92 6.29
N LYS A 66 -7.01 1.86 6.98
CA LYS A 66 -7.27 3.29 6.85
C LYS A 66 -6.07 3.95 6.19
N MET A 67 -6.28 4.54 5.02
CA MET A 67 -5.24 5.25 4.28
C MET A 67 -5.45 6.76 4.41
N THR A 68 -4.43 7.47 4.87
CA THR A 68 -4.40 8.93 5.02
C THR A 68 -3.38 9.53 4.06
N LEU A 69 -3.79 10.56 3.33
CA LEU A 69 -2.94 11.29 2.39
C LEU A 69 -2.79 12.76 2.77
N ASN A 70 -1.54 13.19 2.85
CA ASN A 70 -1.11 14.53 3.24
C ASN A 70 -0.47 15.31 2.07
N THR A 71 -0.97 15.11 0.85
CA THR A 71 -0.45 15.70 -0.39
C THR A 71 -1.12 17.02 -0.78
N GLY A 72 -1.97 17.59 0.08
CA GLY A 72 -2.72 18.81 -0.19
C GLY A 72 -2.92 19.67 1.06
N LYS A 73 -3.85 20.63 1.00
CA LYS A 73 -4.16 21.52 2.14
C LYS A 73 -4.80 20.75 3.30
N ASP A 74 -5.69 19.81 2.97
CA ASP A 74 -6.44 19.00 3.93
C ASP A 74 -6.17 17.53 3.70
N ALA A 75 -5.93 16.79 4.78
CA ALA A 75 -5.73 15.36 4.73
C ALA A 75 -6.98 14.65 4.19
N GLN A 76 -6.77 13.75 3.24
CA GLN A 76 -7.79 12.87 2.68
C GLN A 76 -7.69 11.50 3.35
N VAL A 77 -8.82 10.93 3.75
CA VAL A 77 -8.86 9.65 4.48
C VAL A 77 -9.80 8.68 3.75
N TYR A 78 -9.28 7.49 3.51
CA TYR A 78 -9.96 6.41 2.82
C TYR A 78 -10.02 5.17 3.69
N ASP A 79 -11.18 4.52 3.69
CA ASP A 79 -11.29 3.15 4.15
C ASP A 79 -10.95 2.24 2.96
N VAL A 80 -10.04 1.30 3.20
CA VAL A 80 -9.52 0.38 2.19
C VAL A 80 -9.87 -1.04 2.60
N GLU A 81 -10.55 -1.77 1.73
CA GLU A 81 -10.80 -3.21 1.90
C GLU A 81 -9.94 -3.96 0.88
N ILE A 82 -9.04 -4.82 1.35
CA ILE A 82 -8.05 -5.54 0.54
C ILE A 82 -8.33 -7.03 0.62
N TRP A 83 -8.55 -7.64 -0.54
CA TRP A 83 -8.63 -9.09 -0.69
C TRP A 83 -7.56 -9.54 -1.68
N HIS A 84 -6.83 -10.58 -1.31
CA HIS A 84 -5.89 -11.26 -2.18
C HIS A 84 -6.13 -12.78 -2.16
N SER A 85 -5.98 -13.41 -3.32
CA SER A 85 -5.90 -14.86 -3.45
C SER A 85 -4.85 -15.22 -4.51
N LYS A 86 -4.07 -16.26 -4.26
CA LYS A 86 -3.15 -16.82 -5.25
C LYS A 86 -3.89 -17.29 -6.51
N PRO A 87 -3.22 -17.27 -7.68
CA PRO A 87 -1.85 -16.82 -7.89
C PRO A 87 -1.70 -15.28 -7.92
N MET A 88 -2.65 -14.54 -8.49
CA MET A 88 -2.58 -13.07 -8.61
C MET A 88 -3.96 -12.40 -8.65
N TYR A 89 -4.92 -12.87 -7.86
CA TYR A 89 -6.22 -12.21 -7.75
C TYR A 89 -6.19 -11.15 -6.65
N TYR A 90 -6.66 -9.95 -6.97
CA TYR A 90 -6.75 -8.86 -6.01
C TYR A 90 -8.08 -8.14 -6.16
N ARG A 91 -8.63 -7.69 -5.04
CA ARG A 91 -9.74 -6.74 -4.98
C ARG A 91 -9.42 -5.72 -3.91
N VAL A 92 -9.27 -4.46 -4.31
CA VAL A 92 -8.97 -3.33 -3.44
C VAL A 92 -10.10 -2.32 -3.60
N ASN A 93 -10.93 -2.18 -2.58
CA ASN A 93 -12.01 -1.21 -2.57
C ASN A 93 -11.58 0.02 -1.76
N LEU A 94 -11.52 1.18 -2.41
CA LEU A 94 -11.14 2.47 -1.85
C LEU A 94 -12.41 3.30 -1.66
N LYS A 95 -12.78 3.60 -0.41
CA LYS A 95 -13.94 4.44 -0.09
C LYS A 95 -13.50 5.72 0.59
N ASN A 96 -13.83 6.87 0.02
CA ASN A 96 -13.58 8.15 0.67
C ASN A 96 -14.50 8.29 1.90
N THR A 97 -13.94 8.64 3.06
CA THR A 97 -14.74 8.74 4.31
C THR A 97 -15.63 9.98 4.39
N LYS A 98 -15.34 11.02 3.60
CA LYS A 98 -16.05 12.31 3.59
C LYS A 98 -17.01 12.48 2.41
N LYS A 99 -16.85 11.66 1.37
CA LYS A 99 -17.63 11.73 0.13
C LYS A 99 -18.16 10.33 -0.16
N ASP A 100 -19.38 10.22 -0.66
CA ASP A 100 -19.97 8.95 -1.10
C ASP A 100 -19.36 8.47 -2.42
N GLN A 101 -18.03 8.36 -2.45
CA GLN A 101 -17.22 7.96 -3.58
C GLN A 101 -16.42 6.73 -3.23
N SER A 102 -16.61 5.71 -4.06
CA SER A 102 -15.84 4.48 -4.01
C SER A 102 -15.24 4.19 -5.39
N GLN A 103 -14.06 3.60 -5.37
CA GLN A 103 -13.43 3.00 -6.52
C GLN A 103 -12.90 1.64 -6.13
N MET A 104 -12.88 0.72 -7.09
CA MET A 104 -12.38 -0.63 -6.86
C MET A 104 -11.35 -0.98 -7.91
N ILE A 105 -10.17 -1.41 -7.46
CA ILE A 105 -9.17 -2.06 -8.31
C ILE A 105 -9.41 -3.56 -8.21
N LEU A 106 -9.49 -4.24 -9.35
CA LEU A 106 -9.73 -5.67 -9.43
C LEU A 106 -8.74 -6.31 -10.40
N ARG A 107 -7.98 -7.30 -9.94
CA ARG A 107 -7.11 -8.12 -10.80
C ARG A 107 -7.64 -9.54 -10.85
N ASN A 108 -7.81 -10.06 -12.06
CA ASN A 108 -8.17 -11.44 -12.34
C ASN A 108 -7.54 -11.90 -13.67
N ASP A 109 -7.92 -13.06 -14.18
CA ASP A 109 -7.35 -13.65 -15.41
C ASP A 109 -7.58 -12.78 -16.66
N GLU A 110 -8.57 -11.90 -16.63
CA GLU A 110 -8.84 -10.97 -17.74
C GLU A 110 -7.93 -9.73 -17.67
N GLY A 111 -7.26 -9.47 -16.55
CA GLY A 111 -6.34 -8.35 -16.37
C GLY A 111 -6.70 -7.49 -15.16
N VAL A 112 -6.33 -6.21 -15.23
CA VAL A 112 -6.55 -5.24 -14.15
C VAL A 112 -7.68 -4.30 -14.53
N PHE A 113 -8.64 -4.14 -13.64
CA PHE A 113 -9.81 -3.31 -13.83
C PHE A 113 -9.89 -2.24 -12.75
N VAL A 114 -10.27 -1.03 -13.14
CA VAL A 114 -10.67 0.04 -12.23
C VAL A 114 -12.15 0.29 -12.42
N LEU A 115 -12.94 0.00 -11.40
CA LEU A 115 -14.38 0.20 -11.37
C LEU A 115 -14.69 1.51 -10.67
N THR A 116 -15.51 2.35 -11.30
CA THR A 116 -16.09 3.54 -10.68
C THR A 116 -17.60 3.38 -10.63
N PRO A 117 -18.15 2.82 -9.53
CA PRO A 117 -19.51 2.36 -9.52
C PRO A 117 -20.56 3.43 -9.78
N ALA A 118 -20.34 4.64 -9.26
CA ALA A 118 -21.26 5.77 -9.38
C ALA A 118 -21.44 6.25 -10.82
N LEU A 119 -20.49 5.93 -11.70
CA LEU A 119 -20.51 6.29 -13.11
C LEU A 119 -20.88 5.12 -14.02
N ASN A 120 -21.11 3.94 -13.44
CA ASN A 120 -21.29 2.69 -14.19
C ASN A 120 -20.14 2.44 -15.20
N LYS A 121 -18.92 2.85 -14.84
CA LYS A 121 -17.72 2.77 -15.71
C LYS A 121 -16.74 1.75 -15.16
N SER A 122 -16.12 1.03 -16.09
CA SER A 122 -15.04 0.09 -15.86
C SER A 122 -13.92 0.39 -16.87
N PHE A 123 -12.69 0.46 -16.40
CA PHE A 123 -11.51 0.61 -17.24
C PHE A 123 -10.67 -0.65 -17.14
N ARG A 124 -10.28 -1.23 -18.27
CA ARG A 124 -9.41 -2.42 -18.31
C ARG A 124 -8.02 -2.02 -18.77
N PHE A 125 -7.02 -2.40 -17.98
CA PHE A 125 -5.60 -2.15 -18.21
C PHE A 125 -4.91 -3.46 -18.62
N GLN A 126 -4.02 -3.36 -19.60
CA GLN A 126 -3.02 -4.40 -19.87
C GLN A 126 -1.80 -4.10 -19.00
N SER A 127 -1.82 -4.59 -17.76
CA SER A 127 -0.89 -4.18 -16.73
C SER A 127 -0.46 -5.36 -15.86
N ASP A 128 0.80 -5.31 -15.42
CA ASP A 128 1.36 -6.26 -14.45
C ASP A 128 1.11 -5.86 -12.99
N TRP A 129 0.33 -4.79 -12.74
CA TRP A 129 0.00 -4.33 -11.40
C TRP A 129 -0.47 -5.47 -10.49
N PRO A 130 0.00 -5.60 -9.24
CA PRO A 130 0.91 -4.69 -8.55
C PRO A 130 2.41 -5.07 -8.70
N GLN A 131 2.76 -6.01 -9.59
CA GLN A 131 4.13 -6.55 -9.66
C GLN A 131 5.16 -5.55 -10.21
N ASN A 132 4.73 -4.65 -11.08
CA ASN A 132 5.58 -3.60 -11.67
C ASN A 132 5.66 -2.32 -10.83
N SER A 133 4.81 -2.17 -9.81
CA SER A 133 4.85 -1.08 -8.85
C SER A 133 4.16 -1.47 -7.55
N SER A 134 4.93 -1.42 -6.46
CA SER A 134 4.47 -1.71 -5.11
C SER A 134 3.28 -0.85 -4.72
N GLN A 135 2.46 -1.34 -3.77
CA GLN A 135 1.33 -0.61 -3.21
C GLN A 135 1.40 -0.67 -1.67
N ALA A 136 1.30 0.48 -1.00
CA ALA A 136 1.49 0.59 0.45
C ALA A 136 0.45 -0.19 1.28
N TYR A 137 -0.67 -0.60 0.66
CA TYR A 137 -1.75 -1.37 1.28
C TYR A 137 -1.71 -2.87 0.94
N LEU A 138 -0.76 -3.35 0.11
CA LEU A 138 -0.66 -4.76 -0.27
C LEU A 138 0.50 -5.44 0.45
N TYR A 139 0.18 -6.49 1.20
CA TYR A 139 1.16 -7.21 2.03
C TYR A 139 2.35 -7.74 1.23
N GLU A 140 2.11 -8.29 0.04
CA GLU A 140 3.14 -8.84 -0.85
C GLU A 140 4.09 -7.77 -1.37
N SER A 141 3.57 -6.58 -1.69
CA SER A 141 4.40 -5.44 -2.07
C SER A 141 5.31 -5.02 -0.94
N LEU A 142 4.79 -4.96 0.30
CA LEU A 142 5.57 -4.60 1.48
C LEU A 142 6.69 -5.62 1.76
N VAL A 143 6.37 -6.91 1.71
CA VAL A 143 7.36 -7.98 1.89
C VAL A 143 8.40 -7.94 0.79
N GLN A 144 7.99 -7.77 -0.47
CA GLN A 144 8.90 -7.68 -1.60
C GLN A 144 9.87 -6.50 -1.47
N ASP A 145 9.39 -5.34 -1.01
CA ASP A 145 10.23 -4.16 -0.79
C ASP A 145 11.25 -4.39 0.34
N ILE A 146 10.87 -5.13 1.39
CA ILE A 146 11.80 -5.53 2.46
C ILE A 146 12.85 -6.51 1.93
N VAL A 147 12.41 -7.57 1.24
CA VAL A 147 13.30 -8.64 0.73
C VAL A 147 14.31 -8.11 -0.27
N LYS A 148 13.90 -7.15 -1.13
CA LYS A 148 14.78 -6.59 -2.17
C LYS A 148 15.74 -5.50 -1.67
N ASP A 149 15.49 -4.90 -0.51
CA ASP A 149 16.35 -3.85 0.05
C ASP A 149 17.32 -4.41 1.08
N GLU A 150 18.46 -4.91 0.59
CA GLU A 150 19.57 -5.39 1.44
C GLU A 150 20.11 -4.33 2.42
N LYS A 151 19.82 -3.05 2.16
CA LYS A 151 20.25 -1.92 3.00
C LYS A 151 19.13 -1.42 3.93
N ALA A 152 18.00 -2.13 4.00
CA ALA A 152 16.92 -1.81 4.89
C ALA A 152 17.41 -1.70 6.34
N SER A 153 16.98 -0.66 7.04
CA SER A 153 17.17 -0.59 8.48
C SER A 153 16.14 -1.48 9.17
N PHE A 154 16.56 -2.17 10.23
CA PHE A 154 15.70 -3.03 11.04
C PHE A 154 15.76 -2.63 12.51
N LYS A 155 14.59 -2.50 13.12
CA LYS A 155 14.42 -2.28 14.56
C LYS A 155 13.42 -3.28 15.09
N SER A 156 13.69 -3.79 16.27
CA SER A 156 12.85 -4.76 16.95
C SER A 156 12.42 -4.17 18.30
N THR A 157 11.14 -4.29 18.62
CA THR A 157 10.50 -3.79 19.85
C THR A 157 9.77 -4.95 20.53
N ASP A 158 9.21 -4.77 21.73
CA ASP A 158 8.48 -5.85 22.43
C ASP A 158 7.39 -6.53 21.58
N LYS A 159 6.71 -5.77 20.72
CA LYS A 159 5.54 -6.26 19.95
C LYS A 159 5.72 -6.24 18.43
N HIS A 160 6.65 -5.44 17.91
CA HIS A 160 6.74 -5.17 16.48
C HIS A 160 8.16 -5.30 15.94
N TYR A 161 8.23 -5.68 14.66
CA TYR A 161 9.36 -5.45 13.78
C TYR A 161 9.10 -4.20 12.96
N ILE A 162 10.12 -3.36 12.80
CA ILE A 162 10.03 -2.10 12.05
C ILE A 162 11.17 -2.11 11.02
N PHE A 163 10.80 -2.01 9.75
CA PHE A 163 11.73 -1.87 8.63
C PHE A 163 11.64 -0.47 8.07
N GLU A 164 12.78 0.16 7.80
CA GLU A 164 12.86 1.35 6.94
C GLU A 164 13.53 0.94 5.63
N THR A 165 12.79 1.04 4.53
CA THR A 165 13.22 0.58 3.20
C THR A 165 13.08 1.69 2.16
N LYS A 166 13.75 1.51 1.02
CA LYS A 166 13.42 2.23 -0.19
C LYS A 166 12.06 1.80 -0.71
N THR A 167 11.40 2.71 -1.42
CA THR A 167 10.16 2.38 -2.09
C THR A 167 10.37 1.87 -3.50
N ASN A 168 9.48 1.00 -3.95
CA ASN A 168 9.36 0.57 -5.34
C ASN A 168 8.03 1.05 -5.97
N TYR A 169 7.76 2.36 -5.87
CA TYR A 169 6.61 3.00 -6.50
C TYR A 169 6.99 3.61 -7.86
N GLN A 170 6.01 3.74 -8.77
CA GLN A 170 6.16 4.48 -10.03
C GLN A 170 6.72 5.90 -9.84
N ASN A 171 6.47 6.52 -8.69
CA ASN A 171 6.97 7.84 -8.32
C ASN A 171 8.01 7.83 -7.19
N SER A 172 8.83 6.78 -7.14
CA SER A 172 9.84 6.55 -6.08
C SER A 172 10.85 7.69 -5.93
N THR A 173 11.13 8.50 -6.96
CA THR A 173 11.99 9.68 -6.82
C THR A 173 11.44 10.69 -5.80
N MET A 174 10.11 10.83 -5.76
CA MET A 174 9.40 11.78 -4.90
C MET A 174 8.99 11.17 -3.56
N LEU A 175 8.85 9.85 -3.52
CA LEU A 175 8.46 9.09 -2.34
C LEU A 175 9.53 8.06 -1.96
N PRO A 176 10.80 8.44 -1.76
CA PRO A 176 11.93 7.49 -1.80
C PRO A 176 11.99 6.51 -0.64
N LYS A 177 11.27 6.76 0.46
CA LYS A 177 11.42 6.02 1.72
C LYS A 177 10.08 5.55 2.26
N GLN A 178 10.10 4.40 2.91
CA GLN A 178 8.98 3.91 3.67
C GLN A 178 9.41 3.28 4.99
N GLU A 179 8.53 3.37 5.99
CA GLU A 179 8.61 2.65 7.26
C GLU A 179 7.47 1.64 7.31
N ILE A 180 7.81 0.35 7.47
CA ILE A 180 6.87 -0.78 7.50
C ILE A 180 6.92 -1.39 8.90
N THR A 181 5.78 -1.38 9.60
CA THR A 181 5.63 -1.98 10.94
C THR A 181 4.81 -3.26 10.86
N LEU A 182 5.34 -4.33 11.44
CA LEU A 182 4.78 -5.68 11.40
C LEU A 182 4.64 -6.24 12.83
N ASN A 183 3.59 -7.03 13.07
CA ASN A 183 3.40 -7.75 14.33
C ASN A 183 4.42 -8.88 14.49
N LYS A 184 5.07 -8.98 15.66
CA LYS A 184 5.98 -10.10 15.95
C LYS A 184 5.27 -11.46 16.00
N SER A 185 3.99 -11.48 16.41
CA SER A 185 3.24 -12.71 16.65
C SER A 185 2.91 -13.50 15.39
N ASP A 186 2.58 -12.81 14.30
CA ASP A 186 2.04 -13.42 13.09
C ASP A 186 2.53 -12.77 11.79
N LEU A 187 3.41 -11.77 11.89
CA LEU A 187 3.96 -10.99 10.79
C LEU A 187 2.90 -10.18 10.01
N ALA A 188 1.70 -10.00 10.56
CA ALA A 188 0.69 -9.14 9.95
C ALA A 188 1.16 -7.67 9.89
N PRO A 189 0.86 -6.94 8.80
CA PRO A 189 1.15 -5.52 8.74
C PRO A 189 0.29 -4.76 9.75
N VAL A 190 0.92 -3.78 10.40
CA VAL A 190 0.29 -2.89 11.38
C VAL A 190 0.14 -1.50 10.78
N SER A 191 1.23 -0.95 10.25
CA SER A 191 1.20 0.34 9.59
C SER A 191 2.33 0.51 8.59
N VAL A 192 2.08 1.35 7.59
CA VAL A 192 3.08 1.79 6.61
C VAL A 192 3.06 3.31 6.54
N LYS A 193 4.24 3.93 6.52
CA LYS A 193 4.40 5.37 6.27
C LYS A 193 5.28 5.57 5.06
N ILE A 194 4.80 6.30 4.06
CA ILE A 194 5.58 6.69 2.88
C ILE A 194 5.97 8.16 3.03
N MET A 195 7.26 8.42 2.83
CA MET A 195 7.89 9.71 3.11
C MET A 195 8.50 10.31 1.86
N ASP A 196 8.49 11.65 1.80
CA ASP A 196 9.23 12.39 0.80
C ASP A 196 10.74 12.47 1.11
N THR A 197 11.48 13.23 0.30
CA THR A 197 12.93 13.45 0.44
C THR A 197 13.31 14.14 1.76
N ASP A 198 12.37 14.86 2.38
CA ASP A 198 12.56 15.59 3.63
C ASP A 198 12.11 14.77 4.86
N ASN A 199 11.77 13.50 4.65
CA ASN A 199 11.22 12.57 5.65
C ASN A 199 9.83 12.97 6.19
N LYS A 200 9.09 13.80 5.46
CA LYS A 200 7.70 14.12 5.81
C LYS A 200 6.79 13.01 5.34
N VAL A 201 5.93 12.52 6.23
CA VAL A 201 4.95 11.46 5.92
C VAL A 201 3.84 12.00 5.03
N LEU A 202 3.82 11.57 3.76
CA LEU A 202 2.82 11.96 2.78
C LEU A 202 1.69 10.95 2.67
N ILE A 203 1.96 9.67 2.91
CA ILE A 203 0.96 8.60 2.90
C ILE A 203 1.13 7.76 4.16
N LYS A 204 0.03 7.48 4.85
CA LYS A 204 -0.01 6.57 6.00
C LYS A 204 -1.10 5.55 5.81
N VAL A 205 -0.79 4.27 5.99
CA VAL A 205 -1.75 3.17 5.98
C VAL A 205 -1.73 2.52 7.35
N ASP A 206 -2.88 2.44 8.00
CA ASP A 206 -3.08 1.75 9.27
C ASP A 206 -3.95 0.51 9.03
N PHE A 207 -3.38 -0.68 9.20
CA PHE A 207 -4.05 -1.95 8.91
C PHE A 207 -4.89 -2.42 10.08
N SER A 208 -5.97 -3.15 9.77
CA SER A 208 -6.85 -3.77 10.76
C SER A 208 -7.52 -5.01 10.20
N LYS A 209 -7.94 -5.93 11.08
CA LYS A 209 -8.61 -7.18 10.70
C LYS A 209 -7.88 -8.02 9.64
N VAL A 210 -6.54 -8.03 9.68
CA VAL A 210 -5.74 -8.88 8.80
C VAL A 210 -6.05 -10.34 9.09
N LYS A 211 -6.43 -11.09 8.06
CA LYS A 211 -6.74 -12.51 8.12
C LYS A 211 -6.14 -13.24 6.92
N PHE A 212 -5.01 -13.90 7.18
CA PHE A 212 -4.37 -14.80 6.23
C PHE A 212 -5.22 -16.03 5.95
N ASP A 213 -4.98 -16.64 4.79
CA ASP A 213 -5.63 -17.87 4.30
C ASP A 213 -7.16 -17.77 4.27
N SER A 214 -7.64 -16.55 4.00
CA SER A 214 -9.05 -16.28 3.79
C SER A 214 -9.55 -17.01 2.54
N LYS A 215 -10.67 -17.72 2.69
CA LYS A 215 -11.34 -18.39 1.57
C LYS A 215 -12.28 -17.43 0.86
N PHE A 216 -12.33 -17.55 -0.45
CA PHE A 216 -13.20 -16.77 -1.32
C PHE A 216 -14.15 -17.69 -2.06
N ASP A 217 -15.39 -17.24 -2.24
CA ASP A 217 -16.37 -17.93 -3.03
C ASP A 217 -16.12 -17.73 -4.53
N LYS A 218 -16.71 -18.61 -5.35
CA LYS A 218 -16.56 -18.54 -6.80
C LYS A 218 -17.07 -17.20 -7.32
N GLY A 219 -16.22 -16.48 -8.06
CA GLY A 219 -16.55 -15.17 -8.60
C GLY A 219 -16.38 -14.00 -7.62
N ALA A 220 -15.73 -14.20 -6.46
CA ALA A 220 -15.36 -13.09 -5.58
C ALA A 220 -14.53 -12.00 -6.29
N PHE A 221 -13.80 -12.38 -7.34
CA PHE A 221 -13.01 -11.51 -8.20
C PHE A 221 -13.61 -11.29 -9.59
N ASP A 222 -14.89 -11.59 -9.78
CA ASP A 222 -15.60 -11.34 -11.05
C ASP A 222 -15.94 -9.85 -11.20
N THR A 223 -15.61 -9.29 -12.35
CA THR A 223 -15.76 -7.86 -12.64
C THR A 223 -17.23 -7.41 -12.60
N LYS A 224 -18.12 -8.17 -13.23
CA LYS A 224 -19.54 -7.82 -13.34
C LYS A 224 -20.25 -7.91 -11.99
N ARG A 225 -19.96 -8.94 -11.21
CA ARG A 225 -20.48 -9.15 -9.86
C ARG A 225 -20.04 -8.01 -8.94
N ASN A 226 -18.75 -7.69 -8.93
CA ASN A 226 -18.23 -6.61 -8.09
C ASN A 226 -18.81 -5.24 -8.46
N MET A 227 -18.94 -4.95 -9.76
CA MET A 227 -19.62 -3.75 -10.24
C MET A 227 -21.09 -3.74 -9.75
N THR A 228 -21.84 -4.82 -9.94
CA THR A 228 -23.24 -4.90 -9.53
C THR A 228 -23.42 -4.72 -8.03
N SER A 229 -22.64 -5.43 -7.21
CA SER A 229 -22.69 -5.29 -5.75
C SER A 229 -22.35 -3.87 -5.30
N ALA A 230 -21.30 -3.27 -5.86
CA ALA A 230 -20.87 -1.93 -5.46
C ALA A 230 -21.88 -0.83 -5.83
N LYS A 231 -22.81 -1.07 -6.75
CA LYS A 231 -23.91 -0.14 -7.07
C LYS A 231 -25.03 -0.12 -6.05
N ILE A 232 -25.25 -1.23 -5.36
CA ILE A 232 -26.30 -1.33 -4.34
C ILE A 232 -25.99 -0.35 -3.19
N ASP A 233 -24.70 -0.16 -2.90
CA ASP A 233 -24.21 0.69 -1.82
C ASP A 233 -24.09 2.18 -2.19
N ILE A 234 -24.47 2.59 -3.42
CA ILE A 234 -24.37 3.99 -3.86
C ILE A 234 -25.71 4.68 -3.62
N PRO A 235 -25.78 5.72 -2.78
CA PRO A 235 -26.92 6.60 -2.75
C PRO A 235 -27.14 7.18 -4.14
N THR A 236 -28.39 7.25 -4.61
CA THR A 236 -28.76 7.79 -5.92
C THR A 236 -28.13 9.18 -6.12
N LEU A 237 -27.01 9.24 -6.85
CA LEU A 237 -26.24 10.48 -6.95
C LEU A 237 -27.02 11.50 -7.79
N ALA A 238 -27.22 12.66 -7.17
CA ALA A 238 -28.03 13.75 -7.69
C ALA A 238 -27.59 14.18 -9.09
N GLN A 239 -28.61 14.29 -9.94
CA GLN A 239 -28.56 14.87 -11.27
C GLN A 239 -28.13 16.35 -11.23
N HIS A 240 -27.32 16.73 -12.23
CA HIS A 240 -27.09 18.09 -12.73
C HIS A 240 -26.60 19.17 -11.73
N LYS A 241 -25.27 19.24 -11.55
CA LYS A 241 -24.57 20.54 -11.40
C LYS A 241 -23.41 20.62 -12.40
N SER A 242 -23.15 21.83 -12.91
CA SER A 242 -21.89 22.14 -13.59
C SER A 242 -20.73 21.89 -12.63
N PHE A 243 -19.60 21.41 -13.14
CA PHE A 243 -18.43 21.21 -12.31
C PHE A 243 -17.64 22.50 -12.17
N SER A 244 -16.93 22.65 -11.06
CA SER A 244 -16.01 23.75 -10.86
C SER A 244 -14.67 23.42 -11.49
N VAL A 245 -14.13 24.34 -12.29
CA VAL A 245 -12.79 24.22 -12.86
C VAL A 245 -11.77 24.15 -11.73
N LEU A 246 -10.97 23.08 -11.73
CA LEU A 246 -9.86 22.89 -10.81
C LEU A 246 -8.54 23.27 -11.48
N TYR A 247 -7.60 23.74 -10.67
CA TYR A 247 -6.26 24.12 -11.10
C TYR A 247 -5.21 23.36 -10.27
N PRO A 248 -4.10 22.92 -10.89
CA PRO A 248 -2.94 22.40 -10.17
C PRO A 248 -2.32 23.50 -9.32
N LYS A 249 -2.00 23.18 -8.07
CA LYS A 249 -1.24 24.05 -7.17
C LYS A 249 0.27 23.94 -7.39
N ASP A 250 0.74 22.73 -7.63
CA ASP A 250 2.14 22.44 -7.85
C ASP A 250 2.40 22.40 -9.35
N VAL A 251 2.91 23.52 -9.86
CA VAL A 251 3.26 23.70 -11.26
C VAL A 251 4.78 23.71 -11.37
N PRO A 252 5.38 23.02 -12.35
CA PRO A 252 6.83 23.04 -12.57
C PRO A 252 7.39 24.46 -12.65
N LYS A 253 8.60 24.65 -12.14
CA LYS A 253 9.29 25.94 -12.19
C LYS A 253 9.39 26.42 -13.64
N GLY A 254 9.18 27.72 -13.85
CA GLY A 254 9.21 28.32 -15.19
C GLY A 254 7.95 28.09 -16.03
N THR A 255 6.96 27.33 -15.55
CA THR A 255 5.70 27.08 -16.25
C THR A 255 4.54 27.88 -15.64
N LYS A 256 3.69 28.47 -16.48
CA LYS A 256 2.53 29.28 -16.06
C LYS A 256 1.32 29.05 -16.95
N LEU A 257 0.12 29.25 -16.40
CA LEU A 257 -1.13 29.21 -17.17
C LEU A 257 -1.08 30.31 -18.25
N SER A 258 -1.22 29.91 -19.51
CA SER A 258 -1.20 30.81 -20.66
C SER A 258 -2.58 31.01 -21.26
N LYS A 259 -3.46 30.00 -21.20
CA LYS A 259 -4.78 30.05 -21.82
C LYS A 259 -5.75 29.14 -21.10
N GLU A 260 -6.96 29.62 -20.87
CA GLU A 260 -8.13 28.83 -20.52
C GLU A 260 -9.13 28.92 -21.68
N LYS A 261 -9.63 27.77 -22.13
CA LYS A 261 -10.67 27.70 -23.16
C LYS A 261 -11.80 26.82 -22.65
N LYS A 262 -13.01 27.39 -22.58
CA LYS A 262 -14.24 26.65 -22.34
C LYS A 262 -14.91 26.33 -23.68
N ILE A 263 -15.38 25.11 -23.82
CA ILE A 263 -16.01 24.58 -25.02
C ILE A 263 -17.29 23.89 -24.58
N GLU A 264 -18.43 24.34 -25.09
CA GLU A 264 -19.68 23.59 -24.96
C GLU A 264 -19.59 22.32 -25.80
N THR A 265 -19.92 21.18 -25.21
CA THR A 265 -20.01 19.89 -25.88
C THR A 265 -21.45 19.39 -25.79
N GLU A 266 -21.85 18.45 -26.64
CA GLU A 266 -23.18 17.83 -26.59
C GLU A 266 -23.50 17.22 -25.21
N ASN A 267 -22.45 16.90 -24.44
CA ASN A 267 -22.51 16.18 -23.18
C ASN A 267 -22.23 17.07 -21.95
N GLY A 268 -22.03 18.38 -22.14
CA GLY A 268 -21.78 19.37 -21.09
C GLY A 268 -20.73 20.42 -21.44
N GLU A 269 -19.80 20.66 -20.53
CA GLU A 269 -18.70 21.63 -20.70
C GLU A 269 -17.36 20.89 -20.71
N ARG A 270 -16.47 21.27 -21.63
CA ARG A 270 -15.05 20.91 -21.62
C ARG A 270 -14.22 22.16 -21.38
N VAL A 271 -13.32 22.10 -20.41
CA VAL A 271 -12.37 23.17 -20.10
C VAL A 271 -10.96 22.69 -20.40
N VAL A 272 -10.22 23.48 -21.18
CA VAL A 272 -8.84 23.22 -21.57
C VAL A 272 -7.95 24.31 -20.99
N LEU A 273 -7.06 23.93 -20.09
CA LEU A 273 -6.06 24.78 -19.46
C LEU A 273 -4.69 24.50 -20.09
N MET A 274 -4.11 25.49 -20.75
CA MET A 274 -2.81 25.38 -21.41
C MET A 274 -1.75 26.11 -20.61
N TYR A 275 -0.72 25.38 -20.19
CA TYR A 275 0.43 25.91 -19.46
C TYR A 275 1.64 25.97 -20.39
N LYS A 276 2.33 27.11 -20.41
CA LYS A 276 3.52 27.37 -21.23
C LYS A 276 4.72 27.75 -20.36
N GLY A 277 5.92 27.61 -20.91
CA GLY A 277 7.17 27.92 -20.22
C GLY A 277 8.22 26.85 -20.49
N GLU A 278 9.08 26.61 -19.50
CA GLU A 278 10.14 25.59 -19.57
C GLU A 278 9.60 24.17 -19.70
N LYS A 279 8.52 23.84 -18.98
CA LYS A 279 7.87 22.52 -19.03
C LYS A 279 6.37 22.65 -19.34
N PRO A 280 5.99 22.86 -20.62
CA PRO A 280 4.60 23.07 -21.01
C PRO A 280 3.75 21.80 -20.80
N PHE A 281 2.47 21.99 -20.47
CA PHE A 281 1.50 20.90 -20.37
C PHE A 281 0.07 21.41 -20.61
N THR A 282 -0.85 20.49 -20.86
CA THR A 282 -2.28 20.80 -20.98
C THR A 282 -3.08 19.97 -19.98
N LEU A 283 -4.00 20.62 -19.26
CA LEU A 283 -4.98 19.96 -18.41
C LEU A 283 -6.38 20.13 -19.02
N VAL A 284 -7.03 19.03 -19.35
CA VAL A 284 -8.40 18.98 -19.85
C VAL A 284 -9.32 18.49 -18.74
N GLN A 285 -10.48 19.12 -18.60
CA GLN A 285 -11.52 18.76 -17.65
C GLN A 285 -12.85 18.68 -18.37
N GLU A 286 -13.58 17.60 -18.19
CA GLU A 286 -14.89 17.40 -18.81
C GLU A 286 -15.82 16.65 -17.87
N LYS A 287 -17.12 16.94 -17.96
CA LYS A 287 -18.11 16.24 -17.14
C LYS A 287 -18.13 14.75 -17.48
N ALA A 288 -17.90 13.91 -16.47
CA ALA A 288 -17.93 12.46 -16.64
C ALA A 288 -19.36 12.01 -16.97
N GLN A 289 -19.49 11.22 -18.03
CA GLN A 289 -20.77 10.63 -18.41
C GLN A 289 -21.03 9.36 -17.59
N VAL A 290 -22.27 9.22 -17.10
CA VAL A 290 -22.73 7.95 -16.54
C VAL A 290 -23.08 7.04 -17.71
N ALA A 291 -22.40 5.89 -17.82
CA ALA A 291 -22.67 4.97 -18.91
C ALA A 291 -24.06 4.34 -18.75
N LYS A 292 -24.88 4.35 -19.81
CA LYS A 292 -26.22 3.72 -19.80
C LYS A 292 -26.12 2.21 -19.57
N THR A 293 -25.06 1.59 -20.07
CA THR A 293 -24.71 0.19 -19.89
C THR A 293 -23.29 0.10 -19.35
N ALA A 294 -23.03 -0.87 -18.46
CA ALA A 294 -21.67 -1.10 -17.97
C ALA A 294 -20.81 -1.57 -19.15
N THR A 295 -19.89 -0.74 -19.62
CA THR A 295 -18.92 -1.10 -20.64
C THR A 295 -17.52 -0.97 -20.06
N SER A 296 -16.66 -1.94 -20.39
CA SER A 296 -15.24 -1.89 -20.07
C SER A 296 -14.53 -1.23 -21.24
N THR A 297 -13.97 -0.04 -21.03
CA THR A 297 -13.11 0.60 -22.02
C THR A 297 -11.68 0.13 -21.80
N VAL A 298 -11.01 -0.32 -22.86
CA VAL A 298 -9.57 -0.60 -22.81
C VAL A 298 -8.84 0.74 -22.65
N THR A 299 -7.96 0.81 -21.67
CA THR A 299 -7.20 2.02 -21.33
C THR A 299 -5.72 1.74 -21.51
N ALA A 300 -5.04 2.62 -22.25
CA ALA A 300 -3.59 2.58 -22.39
C ALA A 300 -2.91 3.10 -21.12
N GLY A 301 -1.76 2.52 -20.78
CA GLY A 301 -0.97 2.90 -19.61
C GLY A 301 -1.18 1.98 -18.41
N GLU A 302 -0.60 2.38 -17.30
CA GLU A 302 -0.60 1.66 -16.02
C GLU A 302 -1.60 2.29 -15.04
N PRO A 303 -2.29 1.49 -14.22
CA PRO A 303 -3.10 2.02 -13.12
C PRO A 303 -2.18 2.74 -12.12
N PHE A 304 -2.45 4.02 -11.88
CA PHE A 304 -1.67 4.86 -10.99
C PHE A 304 -2.55 5.40 -9.86
N ASP A 305 -2.20 5.10 -8.62
CA ASP A 305 -2.94 5.59 -7.47
C ASP A 305 -2.58 7.06 -7.17
N LEU A 306 -3.47 7.99 -7.52
CA LEU A 306 -3.33 9.42 -7.19
C LEU A 306 -3.67 9.71 -5.74
N GLY A 307 -4.09 8.70 -5.00
CA GLY A 307 -4.40 8.74 -3.59
C GLY A 307 -5.83 9.18 -3.29
N PHE A 308 -6.46 9.92 -4.20
CA PHE A 308 -7.88 10.22 -4.14
C PHE A 308 -8.73 9.53 -5.22
N THR A 309 -8.05 8.93 -6.18
CA THR A 309 -8.62 8.17 -7.29
C THR A 309 -7.49 7.35 -7.89
N VAL A 310 -7.86 6.31 -8.63
CA VAL A 310 -6.94 5.63 -9.55
C VAL A 310 -7.05 6.30 -10.92
N GLY A 311 -5.90 6.63 -11.50
CA GLY A 311 -5.74 7.14 -12.84
C GLY A 311 -5.06 6.14 -13.77
N ALA A 312 -4.91 6.52 -15.02
CA ALA A 312 -4.17 5.82 -16.05
C ALA A 312 -2.93 6.66 -16.41
N LEU A 313 -1.75 6.16 -16.07
CA LEU A 313 -0.47 6.80 -16.34
C LEU A 313 0.18 6.20 -17.58
N THR A 314 0.61 7.08 -18.46
CA THR A 314 1.50 6.79 -19.60
C THR A 314 2.71 7.70 -19.51
N ASP A 315 3.67 7.50 -20.40
CA ASP A 315 4.91 8.28 -20.49
C ASP A 315 4.65 9.79 -20.70
N LYS A 316 3.49 10.14 -21.26
CA LYS A 316 3.15 11.51 -21.71
C LYS A 316 1.83 12.05 -21.18
N SER A 317 1.05 11.21 -20.49
CA SER A 317 -0.26 11.62 -20.01
C SER A 317 -0.69 10.87 -18.76
N LEU A 318 -1.52 11.53 -17.97
CA LEU A 318 -2.17 10.95 -16.81
C LEU A 318 -3.64 11.34 -16.87
N SER A 319 -4.53 10.35 -16.95
CA SER A 319 -5.97 10.55 -17.02
C SER A 319 -6.64 9.97 -15.78
N TRP A 320 -7.65 10.63 -15.22
CA TRP A 320 -8.37 10.13 -14.05
C TRP A 320 -9.78 10.68 -14.00
N THR A 321 -10.63 10.06 -13.19
CA THR A 321 -11.98 10.55 -12.94
C THR A 321 -12.14 10.85 -11.46
N TYR A 322 -12.54 12.08 -11.13
CA TYR A 322 -12.76 12.50 -9.75
C TYR A 322 -13.99 13.39 -9.64
N ASN A 323 -14.83 13.20 -8.62
CA ASN A 323 -16.01 14.03 -8.41
C ASN A 323 -16.96 14.14 -9.64
N GLY A 324 -17.04 13.09 -10.47
CA GLY A 324 -17.86 13.12 -11.69
C GLY A 324 -17.31 14.02 -12.80
N VAL A 325 -16.00 14.30 -12.76
CA VAL A 325 -15.25 15.02 -13.79
C VAL A 325 -14.12 14.12 -14.27
N ASP A 326 -14.02 13.95 -15.59
CA ASP A 326 -12.92 13.30 -16.27
C ASP A 326 -11.81 14.34 -16.50
N PHE A 327 -10.59 13.99 -16.10
CA PHE A 327 -9.39 14.81 -16.23
C PHE A 327 -8.38 14.13 -17.13
N MET A 328 -7.68 14.91 -17.94
CA MET A 328 -6.52 14.45 -18.71
C MET A 328 -5.42 15.49 -18.63
N LEU A 329 -4.29 15.13 -18.03
CA LEU A 329 -3.06 15.89 -18.05
C LEU A 329 -2.15 15.30 -19.14
N ALA A 330 -1.67 16.13 -20.06
CA ALA A 330 -0.78 15.68 -21.14
C ALA A 330 0.41 16.63 -21.34
N SER A 331 1.60 16.05 -21.55
CA SER A 331 2.83 16.78 -21.84
C SER A 331 3.88 15.86 -22.49
N ASP A 332 4.63 16.40 -23.45
CA ASP A 332 5.85 15.76 -23.97
C ASP A 332 7.11 16.11 -23.17
N GLN A 333 7.01 16.99 -22.16
CA GLN A 333 8.15 17.57 -21.42
C GLN A 333 8.14 17.25 -19.93
N LEU A 334 7.02 16.77 -19.39
CA LEU A 334 6.94 16.30 -18.01
C LEU A 334 7.31 14.82 -17.96
N THR A 335 8.12 14.46 -16.97
CA THR A 335 8.33 13.06 -16.62
C THR A 335 7.07 12.48 -15.95
N PRO A 336 6.93 11.14 -15.84
CA PRO A 336 5.84 10.52 -15.10
C PRO A 336 5.71 11.02 -13.65
N ASP A 337 6.84 11.26 -12.97
CA ASP A 337 6.89 11.83 -11.62
C ASP A 337 6.30 13.25 -11.58
N GLU A 338 6.64 14.08 -12.55
CA GLU A 338 6.13 15.45 -12.68
C GLU A 338 4.64 15.47 -13.04
N LEU A 339 4.20 14.59 -13.95
CA LEU A 339 2.78 14.39 -14.26
C LEU A 339 2.00 14.05 -13.00
N SER A 340 2.49 13.08 -12.22
CA SER A 340 1.82 12.66 -10.99
C SER A 340 1.76 13.77 -9.94
N THR A 341 2.83 14.56 -9.81
CA THR A 341 2.89 15.69 -8.88
C THR A 341 1.87 16.76 -9.25
N VAL A 342 1.83 17.16 -10.52
CA VAL A 342 0.86 18.13 -11.03
C VAL A 342 -0.56 17.61 -10.80
N ALA A 343 -0.85 16.36 -11.19
CA ALA A 343 -2.18 15.77 -11.06
C ALA A 343 -2.65 15.65 -9.61
N ARG A 344 -1.79 15.25 -8.67
CA ARG A 344 -2.12 15.18 -7.23
C ARG A 344 -2.50 16.55 -6.66
N SER A 345 -1.94 17.62 -7.22
CA SER A 345 -2.16 19.01 -6.79
C SER A 345 -3.41 19.68 -7.40
N VAL A 346 -4.13 19.01 -8.30
CA VAL A 346 -5.37 19.53 -8.94
C VAL A 346 -6.52 19.53 -7.93
N GLN A 347 -6.60 20.62 -7.15
CA GLN A 347 -7.53 20.71 -6.01
C GLN A 347 -8.14 22.11 -5.82
N SER A 348 -7.61 23.13 -6.48
CA SER A 348 -8.00 24.52 -6.23
C SER A 348 -9.02 25.02 -7.24
N GLN A 349 -10.10 25.65 -6.79
CA GLN A 349 -10.70 26.74 -7.58
C GLN A 349 -9.70 27.91 -7.56
N MET A 350 -9.47 28.60 -8.68
CA MET A 350 -8.82 29.91 -8.60
C MET A 350 -9.65 30.76 -7.62
N GLY A 351 -8.97 31.38 -6.64
CA GLY A 351 -9.62 32.29 -5.71
C GLY A 351 -10.45 33.32 -6.50
N LYS A 352 -11.66 33.59 -6.01
CA LYS A 352 -12.39 34.79 -6.43
C LYS A 352 -11.56 36.04 -6.18
#